data_AF-A0A7D6DVK3-F1
#
_entry.id   AF-A0A7D6DVK3-F1
#
_cell.length_a   1.000
_cell.length_b   1.000
_cell.length_c   1.000
_cell.angle_alpha   90.00
_cell.angle_beta   90.00
_cell.angle_gamma   90.00
#
_symmetry.space_group_name_H-M   'P 1'
#
loop_
_entity.id
_entity.type
_entity.pdbx_description
1 polymer ?
#
loop_
_entity_poly.entity_id
_entity_poly.type
_entity_poly.pdbx_seq_one_letter_code
_entity_poly.pdbx_strand_id
1 'polypeptide(L)'
;MSALLVTPDLLSTATTELANIGTTVHLSNTSAFVGTTGLAAASADEISVALASMFTEYGQQYQALAQQFAASYEQFLPRLLEAAQAYAAAETAIVNHLASSASHLINDPVLEVTGRPLFGDGANGYTNAQGVGTTGGAGGWLYGTGGAGGTSTAYGVAGGAGGAGGVLCGNGGIGGSSLYGGMPGGPGGSAGLIGIGGTGGASGPGGIGGPGGRGGLLGMPGTAGVSTALGPNQTLIHPGQYGSPILNISVGGGPSLPVTVDSGASGLVVPPQYVDFATLGAPTGTGSVSYGGAVVVNYKTYLTTLNFGNGIVSQPTTIGVATDAHYSTGQSIPLSSLTAYLGVGPNNDYPFPAPVTAALPGTMSDGVLINLPRGLLQFGPNPLPPILDINGSPRTVVQVQINNGMPQTVGTFFDSGGELGAVPQSLVPGLAIGNHLPAGTVITVTTINGVPLYTQTVTATQTPFVVGSATANNYYVFNTGSYPFSQLPVYIWNNDPVGTTIIDQQI
;
A
#
# COMPACT_ATOMS: atom_id res chain seq x y z
N MET A 1 48.77 -6.87 -25.41
CA MET A 1 48.59 -5.79 -24.42
C MET A 1 48.22 -6.44 -23.11
N SER A 2 48.98 -6.26 -22.03
CA SER A 2 48.55 -6.71 -20.69
C SER A 2 47.68 -5.62 -20.08
N ALA A 3 46.46 -5.96 -19.68
CA ALA A 3 45.62 -5.05 -18.92
C ALA A 3 46.12 -4.99 -17.47
N LEU A 4 46.52 -3.82 -17.00
CA LEU A 4 46.83 -3.56 -15.60
C LEU A 4 45.54 -3.05 -14.94
N LEU A 5 44.92 -3.88 -14.10
CA LEU A 5 43.73 -3.52 -13.34
C LEU A 5 44.18 -3.10 -11.93
N VAL A 6 44.05 -1.83 -11.59
CA VAL A 6 44.36 -1.32 -10.24
C VAL A 6 43.07 -0.80 -9.61
N THR A 7 42.63 -1.43 -8.52
CA THR A 7 41.51 -0.91 -7.72
C THR A 7 42.03 0.17 -6.77
N PRO A 8 41.34 1.30 -6.59
CA PRO A 8 41.78 2.40 -5.72
C PRO A 8 42.15 1.98 -4.29
N ASP A 9 41.40 1.03 -3.71
CA ASP A 9 41.62 0.55 -2.35
C ASP A 9 42.96 -0.18 -2.19
N LEU A 10 43.32 -1.06 -3.14
CA LEU A 10 44.61 -1.77 -3.13
C LEU A 10 45.80 -0.81 -3.21
N LEU A 11 45.65 0.31 -3.92
CA LEU A 11 46.72 1.30 -4.09
C LEU A 11 46.90 2.17 -2.82
N SER A 12 45.81 2.46 -2.10
CA SER A 12 45.87 3.13 -0.79
C SER A 12 46.61 2.28 0.26
N THR A 13 46.30 0.98 0.32
CA THR A 13 47.02 0.04 1.20
C THR A 13 48.50 -0.03 0.84
N ALA A 14 48.84 -0.19 -0.44
CA ALA A 14 50.23 -0.25 -0.89
C ALA A 14 51.03 1.02 -0.57
N THR A 15 50.41 2.20 -0.69
CA THR A 15 51.07 3.48 -0.37
C THR A 15 51.39 3.59 1.13
N THR A 16 50.50 3.07 1.99
CA THR A 16 50.70 3.02 3.45
C THR A 16 51.83 2.06 3.82
N GLU A 17 51.88 0.88 3.20
CA GLU A 17 52.96 -0.08 3.43
C GLU A 17 54.32 0.46 2.97
N LEU A 18 54.37 1.11 1.81
CA LEU A 18 55.59 1.76 1.31
C LEU A 18 56.05 2.87 2.27
N ALA A 19 55.15 3.72 2.78
CA ALA A 19 55.50 4.71 3.79
C ALA A 19 56.12 4.08 5.06
N ASN A 20 55.57 2.95 5.52
CA ASN A 20 56.11 2.20 6.67
C ASN A 20 57.50 1.58 6.38
N ILE A 21 57.73 1.10 5.15
CA ILE A 21 59.04 0.59 4.73
C ILE A 21 60.06 1.73 4.70
N GLY A 22 59.72 2.87 4.10
CA GLY A 22 60.61 4.03 4.01
C GLY A 22 61.05 4.54 5.38
N THR A 23 60.09 4.66 6.32
CA THR A 23 60.39 5.05 7.70
C THR A 23 61.27 4.03 8.43
N THR A 24 60.99 2.73 8.27
CA THR A 24 61.81 1.65 8.86
C THR A 24 63.25 1.67 8.33
N VAL A 25 63.43 1.83 7.02
CA VAL A 25 64.76 1.91 6.39
C VAL A 25 65.52 3.15 6.86
N HIS A 26 64.84 4.30 6.96
CA HIS A 26 65.45 5.52 7.48
C HIS A 26 65.91 5.38 8.93
N LEU A 27 65.06 4.81 9.80
CA LEU A 27 65.40 4.55 11.21
C LEU A 27 66.56 3.54 11.34
N SER A 28 66.57 2.50 10.50
CA SER A 28 67.67 1.53 10.49
C SER A 28 69.00 2.18 10.08
N ASN A 29 69.01 2.97 9.01
CA ASN A 29 70.22 3.67 8.55
C ASN A 29 70.74 4.69 9.56
N THR A 30 69.85 5.42 10.23
CA THR A 30 70.24 6.36 11.29
C THR A 30 70.80 5.63 12.52
N SER A 31 70.23 4.48 12.92
CA SER A 31 70.76 3.67 14.01
C SER A 31 72.15 3.07 13.72
N ALA A 32 72.43 2.77 12.45
CA ALA A 32 73.70 2.22 11.99
C ALA A 32 74.79 3.30 11.82
N PHE A 33 74.45 4.59 11.87
CA PHE A 33 75.37 5.70 11.60
C PHE A 33 76.62 5.64 12.46
N VAL A 34 76.48 5.68 13.79
CA VAL A 34 77.62 5.70 14.72
C VAL A 34 78.48 4.44 14.60
N GLY A 35 77.86 3.27 14.40
CA GLY A 35 78.57 2.00 14.27
C GLY A 35 79.36 1.84 12.97
N THR A 36 79.02 2.60 11.93
CA THR A 36 79.67 2.53 10.60
C THR A 36 80.64 3.67 10.34
N THR A 37 80.51 4.80 11.04
CA THR A 37 81.38 5.98 10.87
C THR A 37 82.27 6.28 12.08
N GLY A 38 82.12 5.54 13.19
CA GLY A 38 82.83 5.77 14.45
C GLY A 38 83.85 4.68 14.82
N LEU A 39 84.36 3.93 13.84
CA LEU A 39 85.26 2.81 14.08
C LEU A 39 86.61 3.28 14.63
N ALA A 40 86.95 2.83 15.83
CA ALA A 40 88.28 3.05 16.41
C ALA A 40 89.30 2.06 15.84
N ALA A 41 90.56 2.48 15.72
CA ALA A 41 91.66 1.59 15.33
C ALA A 41 91.85 0.49 16.39
N ALA A 42 92.00 -0.76 15.94
CA ALA A 42 92.16 -1.91 16.84
C ALA A 42 93.47 -1.89 17.64
N SER A 43 94.51 -1.27 17.08
CA SER A 43 95.79 -0.96 17.72
C SER A 43 96.36 0.35 17.15
N ALA A 44 97.37 0.92 17.81
CA ALA A 44 97.99 2.19 17.42
C ALA A 44 98.91 2.09 16.18
N ASP A 45 98.91 0.96 15.48
CA ASP A 45 99.70 0.78 14.28
C ASP A 45 99.06 1.48 13.07
N GLU A 46 99.89 1.89 12.13
CA GLU A 46 99.49 2.65 10.94
C GLU A 46 98.49 1.87 10.05
N ILE A 47 98.55 0.54 10.05
CA ILE A 47 97.66 -0.30 9.24
C ILE A 47 96.25 -0.31 9.83
N SER A 48 96.12 -0.49 11.15
CA SER A 48 94.83 -0.45 11.85
C SER A 48 94.18 0.93 11.80
N VAL A 49 94.97 2.00 11.90
CA VAL A 49 94.47 3.38 11.74
C VAL A 49 94.00 3.63 10.30
N ALA A 50 94.78 3.23 9.30
CA ALA A 50 94.40 3.39 7.89
C ALA A 50 93.14 2.60 7.53
N LEU A 51 93.00 1.36 8.02
CA LEU A 51 91.79 0.55 7.84
C LEU A 51 90.56 1.19 8.51
N ALA A 52 90.69 1.67 9.75
CA ALA A 52 89.60 2.37 10.45
C ALA A 52 89.16 3.64 9.71
N SER A 53 90.11 4.40 9.15
CA SER A 53 89.83 5.57 8.30
C SER A 53 89.12 5.18 7.01
N MET A 54 89.58 4.14 6.30
CA MET A 54 88.93 3.64 5.08
C MET A 54 87.48 3.22 5.34
N PHE A 55 87.22 2.46 6.41
CA PHE A 55 85.86 2.04 6.75
C PHE A 55 84.99 3.21 7.17
N THR A 56 85.55 4.20 7.87
CA THR A 56 84.82 5.43 8.24
C THR A 56 84.42 6.23 7.01
N GLU A 57 85.33 6.40 6.05
CA GLU A 57 85.05 7.11 4.79
C GLU A 57 83.99 6.37 3.97
N TYR A 58 84.09 5.04 3.87
CA TYR A 58 83.07 4.22 3.21
C TYR A 58 81.69 4.32 3.92
N GLY A 59 81.69 4.31 5.26
CA GLY A 59 80.48 4.52 6.07
C GLY A 59 79.83 5.87 5.83
N GLN A 60 80.61 6.95 5.70
CA GLN A 60 80.08 8.28 5.37
C GLN A 60 79.48 8.35 3.97
N GLN A 61 80.12 7.72 2.97
CA GLN A 61 79.57 7.61 1.61
C GLN A 61 78.25 6.84 1.58
N TYR A 62 78.17 5.72 2.32
CA TYR A 62 76.92 4.97 2.48
C TYR A 62 75.81 5.83 3.09
N GLN A 63 76.10 6.58 4.14
CA GLN A 63 75.11 7.44 4.81
C GLN A 63 74.63 8.59 3.91
N ALA A 64 75.52 9.18 3.11
CA ALA A 64 75.15 10.17 2.10
C ALA A 64 74.20 9.59 1.04
N LEU A 65 74.47 8.37 0.56
CA LEU A 65 73.59 7.67 -0.38
C LEU A 65 72.24 7.31 0.26
N ALA A 66 72.23 6.86 1.51
CA ALA A 66 71.03 6.53 2.25
C ALA A 66 70.12 7.76 2.44
N GLN A 67 70.69 8.94 2.67
CA GLN A 67 69.95 10.20 2.74
C GLN A 67 69.37 10.61 1.38
N GLN A 68 70.14 10.46 0.30
CA GLN A 68 69.64 10.72 -1.07
C GLN A 68 68.48 9.79 -1.43
N PHE A 69 68.56 8.51 -1.07
CA PHE A 69 67.48 7.56 -1.26
C PHE A 69 66.23 7.93 -0.47
N ALA A 70 66.37 8.30 0.82
CA ALA A 70 65.26 8.73 1.66
C ALA A 70 64.54 9.96 1.06
N ALA A 71 65.29 10.98 0.63
CA ALA A 71 64.72 12.17 -0.01
C ALA A 71 63.99 11.85 -1.33
N SER A 72 64.52 10.92 -2.14
CA SER A 72 63.83 10.45 -3.34
C SER A 72 62.55 9.67 -3.01
N TYR A 73 62.55 8.89 -1.93
CA TYR A 73 61.41 8.09 -1.50
C TYR A 73 60.26 8.96 -0.97
N GLU A 74 60.59 10.02 -0.22
CA GLU A 74 59.64 11.03 0.26
C GLU A 74 58.96 11.80 -0.89
N GLN A 75 59.64 12.01 -2.02
CA GLN A 75 59.05 12.62 -3.21
C GLN A 75 58.24 11.65 -4.07
N PHE A 76 58.59 10.36 -4.05
CA PHE A 76 57.93 9.33 -4.85
C PHE A 76 56.50 9.06 -4.38
N LEU A 77 56.27 8.94 -3.07
CA LEU A 77 54.97 8.59 -2.51
C LEU A 77 53.85 9.61 -2.82
N PRO A 78 54.05 10.93 -2.65
CA PRO A 78 53.05 11.92 -3.02
C PRO A 78 52.72 11.89 -4.51
N ARG A 79 53.71 11.72 -5.39
CA ARG A 79 53.49 11.62 -6.84
C ARG A 79 52.72 10.37 -7.24
N LEU A 80 52.99 9.24 -6.57
CA LEU A 80 52.25 8.00 -6.80
C LEU A 80 50.78 8.15 -6.40
N LEU A 81 50.51 8.82 -5.28
CA LEU A 81 49.16 9.10 -4.81
C LEU A 81 48.42 10.09 -5.74
N GLU A 82 49.09 11.15 -6.21
CA GLU A 82 48.53 12.07 -7.20
C GLU A 82 48.18 11.36 -8.51
N ALA A 83 49.06 10.47 -8.99
CA ALA A 83 48.80 9.66 -10.17
C ALA A 83 47.61 8.71 -9.98
N ALA A 84 47.48 8.10 -8.80
CA ALA A 84 46.35 7.25 -8.43
C ALA A 84 45.01 8.00 -8.46
N GLN A 85 44.98 9.18 -7.86
CA GLN A 85 43.80 10.03 -7.81
C GLN A 85 43.43 10.55 -9.20
N ALA A 86 44.42 10.93 -10.01
CA ALA A 86 44.20 11.31 -11.40
C ALA A 86 43.63 10.15 -12.23
N TYR A 87 44.08 8.92 -12.00
CA TYR A 87 43.54 7.73 -12.65
C TYR A 87 42.08 7.48 -12.25
N ALA A 88 41.74 7.52 -10.95
CA ALA A 88 40.37 7.34 -10.47
C ALA A 88 39.41 8.45 -10.99
N ALA A 89 39.90 9.69 -11.04
CA ALA A 89 39.16 10.81 -11.61
C ALA A 89 38.94 10.64 -13.12
N ALA A 90 39.94 10.11 -13.85
CA ALA A 90 39.83 9.82 -15.28
C ALA A 90 38.80 8.70 -15.55
N GLU A 91 38.81 7.61 -14.78
CA GLU A 91 37.81 6.53 -14.90
C GLU A 91 36.39 7.06 -14.64
N THR A 92 36.22 7.87 -13.60
CA THR A 92 34.93 8.51 -13.28
C THR A 92 34.48 9.44 -14.41
N ALA A 93 35.39 10.23 -14.99
CA ALA A 93 35.10 11.10 -16.11
C ALA A 93 34.73 10.31 -17.38
N ILE A 94 35.39 9.18 -17.65
CA ILE A 94 35.09 8.29 -18.78
C ILE A 94 33.70 7.68 -18.63
N VAL A 95 33.35 7.17 -17.43
CA VAL A 95 32.01 6.62 -17.15
C VAL A 95 30.94 7.70 -17.31
N ASN A 96 31.16 8.89 -16.75
CA ASN A 96 30.22 10.01 -16.87
C ASN A 96 30.07 10.45 -18.34
N HIS A 97 31.16 10.53 -19.10
CA HIS A 97 31.14 10.89 -20.52
C HIS A 97 30.42 9.84 -21.38
N LEU A 98 30.64 8.55 -21.11
CA LEU A 98 29.96 7.46 -21.82
C LEU A 98 28.45 7.43 -21.49
N ALA A 99 28.09 7.70 -20.24
CA ALA A 99 26.71 7.72 -19.77
C ALA A 99 25.92 8.97 -20.24
N SER A 100 26.57 10.12 -20.45
CA SER A 100 25.92 11.40 -20.76
C SER A 100 26.08 11.91 -22.20
N SER A 101 27.17 11.58 -22.90
CA SER A 101 27.44 12.19 -24.22
C SER A 101 27.12 11.25 -25.37
N ALA A 102 27.58 10.00 -25.32
CA ALA A 102 27.42 9.06 -26.43
C ALA A 102 26.02 8.41 -26.48
N SER A 103 25.42 8.15 -25.32
CA SER A 103 24.06 7.61 -25.19
C SER A 103 23.01 8.59 -25.70
N HIS A 104 23.09 9.87 -25.32
CA HIS A 104 22.18 10.92 -25.74
C HIS A 104 22.30 11.24 -27.24
N LEU A 105 23.51 11.35 -27.78
CA LEU A 105 23.69 11.58 -29.23
C LEU A 105 23.05 10.49 -30.11
N ILE A 106 22.96 9.25 -29.63
CA ILE A 106 22.35 8.14 -30.36
C ILE A 106 20.88 7.96 -29.99
N ASN A 107 20.51 8.16 -28.72
CA ASN A 107 19.13 8.02 -28.25
C ASN A 107 18.25 9.19 -28.68
N ASP A 108 18.73 10.43 -28.61
CA ASP A 108 17.91 11.63 -28.79
C ASP A 108 17.25 11.67 -30.19
N PRO A 109 17.94 11.37 -31.30
CA PRO A 109 17.29 11.32 -32.62
C PRO A 109 16.21 10.22 -32.69
N VAL A 110 16.42 9.08 -32.04
CA VAL A 110 15.46 7.96 -32.05
C VAL A 110 14.28 8.25 -31.11
N LEU A 111 14.55 8.87 -29.97
CA LEU A 111 13.55 9.30 -28.99
C LEU A 111 12.67 10.41 -29.56
N GLU A 112 13.25 11.39 -30.27
CA GLU A 112 12.51 12.47 -30.91
C GLU A 112 11.56 11.95 -32.01
N VAL A 113 11.99 10.95 -32.78
CA VAL A 113 11.19 10.40 -33.89
C VAL A 113 10.17 9.35 -33.43
N THR A 114 10.50 8.53 -32.42
CA THR A 114 9.68 7.36 -32.04
C THR A 114 9.04 7.46 -30.66
N GLY A 115 9.42 8.45 -29.85
CA GLY A 115 9.02 8.57 -28.45
C GLY A 115 9.66 7.52 -27.52
N ARG A 116 10.61 6.72 -28.03
CA ARG A 116 11.27 5.64 -27.27
C ARG A 116 12.77 5.62 -27.60
N PRO A 117 13.66 5.53 -26.59
CA PRO A 117 15.10 5.54 -26.85
C PRO A 117 15.54 4.25 -27.55
N LEU A 118 16.70 4.30 -28.20
CA LEU A 118 17.30 3.11 -28.81
C LEU A 118 17.83 2.15 -27.73
N PHE A 119 18.36 2.71 -26.64
CA PHE A 119 18.91 2.04 -25.47
C PHE A 119 18.38 2.64 -24.16
N GLY A 120 18.15 1.82 -23.15
CA GLY A 120 17.86 2.25 -21.78
C GLY A 120 16.70 1.49 -21.16
N ASP A 121 16.59 1.49 -19.84
CA ASP A 121 15.48 0.81 -19.17
C ASP A 121 14.19 1.61 -19.24
N GLY A 122 13.06 0.91 -19.19
CA GLY A 122 11.75 1.50 -19.15
C GLY A 122 11.45 2.11 -17.78
N ALA A 123 10.76 3.25 -17.76
CA ALA A 123 10.33 3.88 -16.52
C ALA A 123 9.36 2.97 -15.76
N ASN A 124 9.52 2.84 -14.44
CA ASN A 124 8.55 2.12 -13.62
C ASN A 124 7.21 2.87 -13.60
N GLY A 125 6.13 2.09 -13.62
CA GLY A 125 4.80 2.58 -13.30
C GLY A 125 4.71 3.01 -11.83
N TYR A 126 3.70 3.81 -11.54
CA TYR A 126 3.41 4.36 -10.23
C TYR A 126 1.90 4.31 -9.98
N THR A 127 1.47 4.43 -8.74
CA THR A 127 0.05 4.55 -8.40
C THR A 127 -0.40 5.99 -8.60
N ASN A 128 -1.37 6.24 -9.48
CA ASN A 128 -1.90 7.58 -9.70
C ASN A 128 -2.86 8.01 -8.58
N ALA A 129 -3.37 9.25 -8.64
CA ALA A 129 -4.26 9.82 -7.64
C ALA A 129 -5.60 9.06 -7.49
N GLN A 130 -6.00 8.28 -8.51
CA GLN A 130 -7.19 7.44 -8.50
C GLN A 130 -6.91 6.04 -7.92
N GLY A 131 -5.69 5.76 -7.43
CA GLY A 131 -5.32 4.44 -6.94
C GLY A 131 -5.06 3.41 -8.05
N VAL A 132 -4.87 3.84 -9.29
CA VAL A 132 -4.57 2.96 -10.42
C VAL A 132 -3.07 2.87 -10.64
N GLY A 133 -2.55 1.65 -10.63
CA GLY A 133 -1.17 1.36 -11.01
C GLY A 133 -0.96 1.53 -12.51
N THR A 134 -0.11 2.48 -12.91
CA THR A 134 0.21 2.72 -14.32
C THR A 134 1.08 1.59 -14.88
N THR A 135 1.03 1.39 -16.18
CA THR A 135 1.90 0.43 -16.87
C THR A 135 3.35 0.87 -16.79
N GLY A 136 4.27 -0.09 -16.63
CA GLY A 136 5.69 0.15 -16.81
C GLY A 136 6.00 0.53 -18.27
N GLY A 137 6.88 1.50 -18.44
CA GLY A 137 7.40 1.90 -19.75
C GLY A 137 8.20 0.77 -20.39
N ALA A 138 8.22 0.72 -21.71
CA ALA A 138 9.09 -0.23 -22.41
C ALA A 138 10.57 0.20 -22.29
N GLY A 139 11.48 -0.77 -22.22
CA GLY A 139 12.93 -0.52 -22.37
C GLY A 139 13.26 0.02 -23.75
N GLY A 140 14.51 0.32 -24.07
CA GLY A 140 14.92 0.85 -25.37
C GLY A 140 14.56 -0.11 -26.51
N TRP A 141 14.49 0.39 -27.74
CA TRP A 141 14.14 -0.43 -28.91
C TRP A 141 15.05 -1.65 -29.06
N LEU A 142 16.37 -1.49 -28.87
CA LEU A 142 17.34 -2.57 -29.02
C LEU A 142 17.71 -3.20 -27.68
N TYR A 143 18.09 -2.36 -26.72
CA TYR A 143 18.57 -2.80 -25.41
C TYR A 143 17.84 -2.10 -24.28
N GLY A 144 17.46 -2.86 -23.27
CA GLY A 144 16.89 -2.33 -22.04
C GLY A 144 15.83 -3.24 -21.45
N THR A 145 15.75 -3.27 -20.12
CA THR A 145 14.68 -3.95 -19.41
C THR A 145 13.41 -3.10 -19.40
N GLY A 146 12.25 -3.76 -19.44
CA GLY A 146 10.97 -3.08 -19.26
C GLY A 146 10.79 -2.62 -17.82
N GLY A 147 10.16 -1.46 -17.62
CA GLY A 147 9.83 -0.95 -16.29
C GLY A 147 8.80 -1.83 -15.58
N ALA A 148 8.84 -1.89 -14.26
CA ALA A 148 7.82 -2.57 -13.46
C ALA A 148 6.47 -1.85 -13.59
N GLY A 149 5.36 -2.58 -13.52
CA GLY A 149 4.02 -2.00 -13.41
C GLY A 149 3.77 -1.42 -12.01
N GLY A 150 2.97 -0.38 -11.94
CA GLY A 150 2.58 0.25 -10.68
C GLY A 150 1.57 -0.58 -9.89
N THR A 151 1.55 -0.39 -8.57
CA THR A 151 0.58 -1.04 -7.68
C THR A 151 -0.80 -0.38 -7.78
N SER A 152 -1.86 -1.18 -7.85
CA SER A 152 -3.25 -0.69 -7.82
C SER A 152 -3.88 -0.87 -6.43
N THR A 153 -4.65 0.12 -6.01
CA THR A 153 -5.46 0.11 -4.78
C THR A 153 -6.95 0.33 -5.07
N ALA A 154 -7.32 0.69 -6.30
CA ALA A 154 -8.70 0.93 -6.70
C ALA A 154 -9.50 -0.36 -6.94
N TYR A 155 -10.79 -0.33 -6.61
CA TYR A 155 -11.75 -1.37 -6.98
C TYR A 155 -11.86 -1.52 -8.50
N GLY A 156 -11.95 -2.76 -8.99
CA GLY A 156 -12.12 -3.07 -10.42
C GLY A 156 -10.84 -2.98 -11.24
N VAL A 157 -9.69 -2.72 -10.61
CA VAL A 157 -8.43 -2.42 -11.31
C VAL A 157 -7.34 -3.42 -10.93
N ALA A 158 -6.81 -4.10 -11.94
CA ALA A 158 -5.65 -4.96 -11.80
C ALA A 158 -4.39 -4.14 -11.50
N GLY A 159 -3.34 -4.77 -11.01
CA GLY A 159 -2.03 -4.13 -10.98
C GLY A 159 -1.55 -3.71 -12.39
N GLY A 160 -0.70 -2.70 -12.47
CA GLY A 160 -0.19 -2.20 -13.76
C GLY A 160 0.57 -3.27 -14.53
N ALA A 161 0.48 -3.30 -15.85
CA ALA A 161 1.28 -4.22 -16.65
C ALA A 161 2.77 -3.85 -16.58
N GLY A 162 3.65 -4.86 -16.57
CA GLY A 162 5.08 -4.65 -16.76
C GLY A 162 5.41 -4.25 -18.20
N GLY A 163 6.40 -3.38 -18.37
CA GLY A 163 6.83 -2.91 -19.69
C GLY A 163 7.57 -3.98 -20.50
N ALA A 164 7.55 -3.87 -21.81
CA ALA A 164 8.32 -4.78 -22.67
C ALA A 164 9.83 -4.46 -22.59
N GLY A 165 10.67 -5.49 -22.63
CA GLY A 165 12.12 -5.36 -22.84
C GLY A 165 12.47 -4.94 -24.27
N GLY A 166 13.75 -4.67 -24.50
CA GLY A 166 14.29 -4.39 -25.83
C GLY A 166 14.21 -5.59 -26.78
N VAL A 167 14.14 -5.29 -28.08
CA VAL A 167 13.95 -6.30 -29.13
C VAL A 167 15.17 -7.22 -29.26
N LEU A 168 16.39 -6.73 -29.05
CA LEU A 168 17.58 -7.59 -29.10
C LEU A 168 17.89 -8.18 -27.73
N CYS A 169 18.03 -7.32 -26.71
CA CYS A 169 18.31 -7.75 -25.35
C CYS A 169 17.49 -6.95 -24.35
N GLY A 170 16.84 -7.65 -23.42
CA GLY A 170 16.10 -7.00 -22.35
C GLY A 170 15.06 -7.90 -21.74
N ASN A 171 15.01 -7.93 -20.41
CA ASN A 171 13.94 -8.61 -19.70
C ASN A 171 12.66 -7.79 -19.76
N GLY A 172 11.51 -8.47 -19.74
CA GLY A 172 10.26 -7.81 -19.49
C GLY A 172 10.16 -7.31 -18.04
N GLY A 173 9.47 -6.20 -17.83
CA GLY A 173 9.22 -5.64 -16.51
C GLY A 173 8.25 -6.48 -15.71
N ILE A 174 8.38 -6.46 -14.38
CA ILE A 174 7.48 -7.16 -13.48
C ILE A 174 6.09 -6.50 -13.50
N GLY A 175 5.01 -7.27 -13.49
CA GLY A 175 3.66 -6.74 -13.33
C GLY A 175 3.45 -6.16 -11.92
N GLY A 176 2.75 -5.04 -11.83
CA GLY A 176 2.39 -4.41 -10.55
C GLY A 176 1.41 -5.26 -9.75
N SER A 177 1.41 -5.11 -8.43
CA SER A 177 0.43 -5.81 -7.58
C SER A 177 -0.92 -5.11 -7.57
N SER A 178 -1.97 -5.81 -7.15
CA SER A 178 -3.18 -5.17 -6.65
C SER A 178 -3.31 -5.42 -5.15
N LEU A 179 -3.76 -4.41 -4.41
CA LEU A 179 -4.00 -4.52 -2.98
C LEU A 179 -5.49 -4.61 -2.64
N TYR A 180 -6.39 -4.37 -3.60
CA TYR A 180 -7.84 -4.46 -3.39
C TYR A 180 -8.33 -5.92 -3.49
N GLY A 181 -9.20 -6.34 -2.58
CA GLY A 181 -9.74 -7.69 -2.50
C GLY A 181 -10.39 -8.14 -3.81
N GLY A 182 -10.13 -9.37 -4.22
CA GLY A 182 -10.61 -9.97 -5.46
C GLY A 182 -9.95 -9.45 -6.74
N MET A 183 -9.11 -8.40 -6.66
CA MET A 183 -8.48 -7.82 -7.84
C MET A 183 -7.20 -8.58 -8.24
N PRO A 184 -6.98 -8.82 -9.54
CA PRO A 184 -5.82 -9.56 -10.00
C PRO A 184 -4.55 -8.70 -10.00
N GLY A 185 -3.40 -9.38 -10.00
CA GLY A 185 -2.13 -8.72 -10.28
C GLY A 185 -1.97 -8.36 -11.76
N GLY A 186 -1.07 -7.42 -12.04
CA GLY A 186 -0.75 -7.00 -13.40
C GLY A 186 0.04 -8.07 -14.17
N PRO A 187 -0.12 -8.17 -15.50
CA PRO A 187 0.68 -9.08 -16.30
C PRO A 187 2.15 -8.63 -16.32
N GLY A 188 3.07 -9.59 -16.37
CA GLY A 188 4.48 -9.31 -16.63
C GLY A 188 4.72 -8.90 -18.08
N GLY A 189 5.73 -8.06 -18.30
CA GLY A 189 6.13 -7.59 -19.63
C GLY A 189 6.83 -8.66 -20.45
N SER A 190 6.77 -8.58 -21.78
CA SER A 190 7.47 -9.50 -22.68
C SER A 190 8.93 -9.13 -22.89
N ALA A 191 9.79 -10.11 -23.19
CA ALA A 191 11.14 -9.91 -23.70
C ALA A 191 11.24 -10.09 -25.22
N GLY A 192 12.34 -9.59 -25.82
CA GLY A 192 12.62 -9.64 -27.26
C GLY A 192 13.33 -10.91 -27.73
N LEU A 193 14.54 -10.81 -28.29
CA LEU A 193 15.32 -11.95 -28.77
C LEU A 193 16.01 -12.66 -27.59
N ILE A 194 16.75 -11.90 -26.78
CA ILE A 194 17.48 -12.37 -25.60
C ILE A 194 16.89 -11.68 -24.36
N GLY A 195 16.30 -12.45 -23.45
CA GLY A 195 15.75 -11.92 -22.20
C GLY A 195 14.62 -12.79 -21.67
N ILE A 196 14.41 -12.70 -20.36
CA ILE A 196 13.31 -13.39 -19.69
C ILE A 196 12.07 -12.50 -19.64
N GLY A 197 10.90 -13.12 -19.78
CA GLY A 197 9.64 -12.42 -19.54
C GLY A 197 9.55 -11.96 -18.08
N GLY A 198 8.92 -10.82 -17.85
CA GLY A 198 8.72 -10.30 -16.49
C GLY A 198 7.76 -11.18 -15.71
N THR A 199 7.95 -11.29 -14.39
CA THR A 199 6.98 -12.01 -13.55
C THR A 199 5.66 -11.25 -13.51
N GLY A 200 4.54 -11.95 -13.38
CA GLY A 200 3.26 -11.30 -13.09
C GLY A 200 3.25 -10.71 -11.67
N GLY A 201 2.39 -9.72 -11.45
CA GLY A 201 2.21 -9.08 -10.16
C GLY A 201 1.35 -9.91 -9.20
N ALA A 202 1.51 -9.68 -7.90
CA ALA A 202 0.68 -10.32 -6.88
C ALA A 202 -0.76 -9.78 -6.91
N SER A 203 -1.73 -10.63 -6.54
CA SER A 203 -3.13 -10.23 -6.43
C SER A 203 -3.46 -9.62 -5.08
N GLY A 204 -4.60 -8.93 -5.01
CA GLY A 204 -5.24 -8.67 -3.72
C GLY A 204 -5.78 -9.97 -3.11
N PRO A 205 -6.18 -9.97 -1.82
CA PRO A 205 -6.73 -11.14 -1.17
C PRO A 205 -7.97 -11.66 -1.90
N GLY A 206 -8.05 -12.97 -2.17
CA GLY A 206 -9.11 -13.58 -2.98
C GLY A 206 -8.97 -13.37 -4.49
N GLY A 207 -7.93 -12.66 -4.95
CA GLY A 207 -7.64 -12.44 -6.37
C GLY A 207 -6.71 -13.50 -6.97
N ILE A 208 -6.48 -13.38 -8.28
CA ILE A 208 -5.53 -14.22 -9.01
C ILE A 208 -4.26 -13.43 -9.37
N GLY A 209 -3.09 -14.06 -9.20
CA GLY A 209 -1.83 -13.45 -9.61
C GLY A 209 -1.83 -13.15 -11.11
N GLY A 210 -1.14 -12.07 -11.50
CA GLY A 210 -1.02 -11.70 -12.90
C GLY A 210 -0.27 -12.78 -13.69
N PRO A 211 -0.57 -12.97 -14.99
CA PRO A 211 0.19 -13.90 -15.81
C PRO A 211 1.63 -13.40 -15.99
N GLY A 212 2.57 -14.33 -16.10
CA GLY A 212 3.94 -14.00 -16.47
C GLY A 212 4.06 -13.53 -17.92
N GLY A 213 5.04 -12.69 -18.18
CA GLY A 213 5.34 -12.18 -19.51
C GLY A 213 5.96 -13.22 -20.42
N ARG A 214 5.82 -13.04 -21.73
CA ARG A 214 6.45 -13.92 -22.71
C ARG A 214 7.97 -13.75 -22.68
N GLY A 215 8.69 -14.88 -22.66
CA GLY A 215 10.14 -14.89 -22.82
C GLY A 215 10.55 -14.56 -24.23
N GLY A 216 11.82 -14.19 -24.40
CA GLY A 216 12.39 -14.03 -25.73
C GLY A 216 12.65 -15.35 -26.44
N LEU A 217 13.01 -15.31 -27.72
CA LEU A 217 13.31 -16.52 -28.51
C LEU A 217 14.39 -17.40 -27.85
N LEU A 218 15.36 -16.77 -27.18
CA LEU A 218 16.46 -17.43 -26.47
C LEU A 218 16.30 -17.31 -24.94
N GLY A 219 15.10 -17.01 -24.45
CA GLY A 219 14.81 -16.78 -23.04
C GLY A 219 13.59 -17.53 -22.54
N MET A 220 13.35 -17.45 -21.24
CA MET A 220 12.24 -18.13 -20.57
C MET A 220 11.07 -17.17 -20.32
N PRO A 221 9.81 -17.66 -20.31
CA PRO A 221 8.69 -16.86 -19.85
C PRO A 221 8.83 -16.50 -18.37
N GLY A 222 8.25 -15.38 -18.00
CA GLY A 222 8.12 -14.99 -16.60
C GLY A 222 7.17 -15.92 -15.86
N THR A 223 7.36 -16.07 -14.56
CA THR A 223 6.41 -16.79 -13.72
C THR A 223 5.15 -15.97 -13.53
N ALA A 224 4.02 -16.64 -13.27
CA ALA A 224 2.83 -15.96 -12.79
C ALA A 224 3.11 -15.29 -11.43
N GLY A 225 2.38 -14.22 -11.13
CA GLY A 225 2.38 -13.59 -9.83
C GLY A 225 1.70 -14.46 -8.78
N VAL A 226 1.91 -14.12 -7.52
CA VAL A 226 1.31 -14.86 -6.40
C VAL A 226 -0.18 -14.51 -6.29
N SER A 227 -1.03 -15.54 -6.24
CA SER A 227 -2.44 -15.39 -5.83
C SER A 227 -2.52 -15.38 -4.31
N THR A 228 -3.13 -14.36 -3.74
CA THR A 228 -3.30 -14.20 -2.29
C THR A 228 -4.64 -14.81 -1.87
N ALA A 229 -4.64 -15.83 -1.01
CA ALA A 229 -5.87 -16.41 -0.48
C ALA A 229 -6.57 -15.47 0.51
N LEU A 230 -7.89 -15.60 0.64
CA LEU A 230 -8.63 -14.95 1.73
C LEU A 230 -8.36 -15.68 3.05
N GLY A 231 -8.30 -14.92 4.15
CA GLY A 231 -8.36 -15.48 5.49
C GLY A 231 -9.70 -16.22 5.72
N PRO A 232 -9.75 -17.21 6.63
CA PRO A 232 -10.93 -18.05 6.85
C PRO A 232 -12.17 -17.28 7.36
N ASN A 233 -11.97 -16.07 7.88
CA ASN A 233 -13.01 -15.16 8.35
C ASN A 233 -13.19 -13.93 7.45
N GLN A 234 -12.58 -13.91 6.27
CA GLN A 234 -12.66 -12.81 5.33
C GLN A 234 -13.59 -13.13 4.16
N THR A 235 -14.29 -12.11 3.68
CA THR A 235 -15.03 -12.12 2.42
C THR A 235 -14.83 -10.79 1.69
N LEU A 236 -15.26 -10.74 0.43
CA LEU A 236 -15.05 -9.59 -0.45
C LEU A 236 -16.24 -8.65 -0.42
N ILE A 237 -15.95 -7.35 -0.34
CA ILE A 237 -16.92 -6.28 -0.53
C ILE A 237 -16.44 -5.31 -1.60
N HIS A 238 -17.37 -4.56 -2.17
CA HIS A 238 -17.06 -3.53 -3.16
C HIS A 238 -17.92 -2.28 -2.95
N PRO A 239 -17.48 -1.10 -3.42
CA PRO A 239 -18.29 0.10 -3.30
C PRO A 239 -19.56 -0.01 -4.15
N GLY A 240 -20.69 0.35 -3.56
CA GLY A 240 -21.95 0.64 -4.25
C GLY A 240 -21.96 2.06 -4.81
N GLN A 241 -23.10 2.45 -5.41
CA GLN A 241 -23.25 3.74 -6.09
C GLN A 241 -22.89 4.96 -5.22
N TYR A 242 -23.20 4.91 -3.92
CA TYR A 242 -22.95 6.02 -2.98
C TYR A 242 -21.74 5.79 -2.07
N GLY A 243 -20.93 4.75 -2.36
CA GLY A 243 -19.80 4.36 -1.52
C GLY A 243 -20.15 3.40 -0.39
N SER A 244 -21.40 2.91 -0.33
CA SER A 244 -21.81 1.88 0.64
C SER A 244 -21.11 0.55 0.36
N PRO A 245 -20.71 -0.20 1.40
CA PRO A 245 -20.11 -1.53 1.22
C PRO A 245 -21.16 -2.54 0.76
N ILE A 246 -20.94 -3.14 -0.41
CA ILE A 246 -21.81 -4.18 -0.96
C ILE A 246 -21.15 -5.54 -0.77
N LEU A 247 -21.90 -6.49 -0.24
CA LEU A 247 -21.54 -7.90 -0.09
C LEU A 247 -22.50 -8.77 -0.89
N ASN A 248 -22.01 -9.83 -1.51
CA ASN A 248 -22.88 -10.87 -2.07
C ASN A 248 -23.05 -12.00 -1.05
N ILE A 249 -24.30 -12.32 -0.70
CA ILE A 249 -24.66 -13.43 0.20
C ILE A 249 -25.57 -14.44 -0.49
N SER A 250 -25.87 -15.55 0.18
CA SER A 250 -26.96 -16.47 -0.17
C SER A 250 -27.80 -16.76 1.06
N VAL A 251 -29.13 -16.81 0.89
CA VAL A 251 -30.10 -17.06 1.96
C VAL A 251 -30.71 -18.45 1.77
N GLY A 252 -30.51 -19.35 2.73
CA GLY A 252 -31.04 -20.72 2.67
C GLY A 252 -30.58 -21.53 1.45
N GLY A 253 -29.42 -21.20 0.85
CA GLY A 253 -28.96 -21.84 -0.39
C GLY A 253 -29.60 -21.28 -1.67
N GLY A 254 -30.35 -20.19 -1.58
CA GLY A 254 -30.87 -19.46 -2.74
C GLY A 254 -29.80 -18.78 -3.58
N PRO A 255 -30.21 -18.09 -4.67
CA PRO A 255 -29.30 -17.34 -5.54
C PRO A 255 -28.45 -16.31 -4.81
N SER A 256 -27.36 -15.89 -5.45
CA SER A 256 -26.51 -14.81 -4.91
C SER A 256 -27.31 -13.50 -4.87
N LEU A 257 -27.31 -12.87 -3.70
CA LEU A 257 -28.01 -11.63 -3.38
C LEU A 257 -26.98 -10.55 -3.03
N PRO A 258 -26.90 -9.44 -3.77
CA PRO A 258 -26.17 -8.27 -3.32
C PRO A 258 -26.93 -7.59 -2.17
N VAL A 259 -26.23 -7.34 -1.07
CA VAL A 259 -26.73 -6.62 0.11
C VAL A 259 -25.80 -5.47 0.45
N THR A 260 -26.37 -4.36 0.91
CA THR A 260 -25.60 -3.31 1.56
C THR A 260 -25.27 -3.74 2.98
N VAL A 261 -23.99 -3.79 3.35
CA VAL A 261 -23.57 -4.02 4.74
C VAL A 261 -23.91 -2.77 5.55
N ASP A 262 -24.80 -2.91 6.53
CA ASP A 262 -25.48 -1.79 7.17
C ASP A 262 -25.25 -1.82 8.68
N SER A 263 -24.33 -0.98 9.17
CA SER A 263 -24.12 -0.78 10.61
C SER A 263 -25.25 0.02 11.25
N GLY A 264 -26.08 0.71 10.47
CA GLY A 264 -27.29 1.41 10.88
C GLY A 264 -28.47 0.49 11.18
N ALA A 265 -28.40 -0.79 10.84
CA ALA A 265 -29.48 -1.76 11.01
C ALA A 265 -29.05 -3.05 11.73
N SER A 266 -30.05 -3.81 12.20
CA SER A 266 -29.90 -5.10 12.88
C SER A 266 -30.79 -6.15 12.19
N GLY A 267 -30.17 -7.15 11.56
CA GLY A 267 -30.88 -8.23 10.87
C GLY A 267 -31.11 -7.97 9.37
N LEU A 268 -31.95 -8.79 8.72
CA LEU A 268 -32.01 -8.81 7.25
C LEU A 268 -33.44 -9.07 6.74
N VAL A 269 -33.93 -8.19 5.87
CA VAL A 269 -35.14 -8.42 5.05
C VAL A 269 -34.73 -8.50 3.59
N VAL A 270 -35.16 -9.56 2.90
CA VAL A 270 -34.77 -9.84 1.52
C VAL A 270 -35.95 -9.89 0.56
N PRO A 271 -35.73 -9.55 -0.72
CA PRO A 271 -36.68 -9.82 -1.78
C PRO A 271 -36.88 -11.32 -2.00
N PRO A 272 -38.11 -11.78 -2.32
CA PRO A 272 -38.41 -13.21 -2.44
C PRO A 272 -37.67 -13.93 -3.57
N GLN A 273 -37.22 -13.24 -4.62
CA GLN A 273 -36.51 -13.87 -5.75
C GLN A 273 -35.11 -14.41 -5.41
N TYR A 274 -34.55 -14.00 -4.26
CA TYR A 274 -33.22 -14.45 -3.80
C TYR A 274 -33.28 -15.57 -2.78
N VAL A 275 -34.48 -16.13 -2.56
CA VAL A 275 -34.73 -17.13 -1.54
C VAL A 275 -35.17 -18.42 -2.21
N ASP A 276 -34.52 -19.52 -1.86
CA ASP A 276 -35.03 -20.84 -2.20
C ASP A 276 -36.11 -21.25 -1.19
N PHE A 277 -37.38 -21.07 -1.56
CA PHE A 277 -38.49 -21.44 -0.69
C PHE A 277 -38.60 -22.95 -0.43
N ALA A 278 -37.97 -23.79 -1.25
CA ALA A 278 -37.98 -25.24 -1.03
C ALA A 278 -37.09 -25.65 0.15
N THR A 279 -36.10 -24.83 0.51
CA THR A 279 -35.22 -25.06 1.66
C THR A 279 -35.73 -24.38 2.93
N LEU A 280 -36.70 -23.47 2.80
CA LEU A 280 -37.35 -22.81 3.92
C LEU A 280 -38.40 -23.71 4.58
N GLY A 281 -38.45 -23.66 5.92
CA GLY A 281 -39.57 -24.19 6.69
C GLY A 281 -40.82 -23.30 6.59
N ALA A 282 -41.84 -23.62 7.40
CA ALA A 282 -43.02 -22.77 7.52
C ALA A 282 -42.64 -21.36 8.04
N PRO A 283 -43.34 -20.30 7.60
CA PRO A 283 -43.15 -18.96 8.15
C PRO A 283 -43.29 -18.96 9.67
N THR A 284 -42.36 -18.31 10.37
CA THR A 284 -42.34 -18.22 11.84
C THR A 284 -43.13 -17.02 12.38
N GLY A 285 -43.55 -16.11 11.50
CA GLY A 285 -44.20 -14.85 11.88
C GLY A 285 -44.29 -13.86 10.72
N THR A 286 -44.67 -12.63 11.06
CA THR A 286 -44.80 -11.49 10.14
C THR A 286 -44.31 -10.21 10.80
N GLY A 287 -43.84 -9.26 10.01
CA GLY A 287 -43.41 -7.96 10.50
C GLY A 287 -43.47 -6.88 9.41
N SER A 288 -43.09 -5.67 9.80
CA SER A 288 -42.98 -4.52 8.91
C SER A 288 -41.76 -3.68 9.31
N VAL A 289 -41.08 -3.11 8.34
CA VAL A 289 -39.94 -2.21 8.55
C VAL A 289 -40.06 -0.99 7.64
N SER A 290 -39.63 0.18 8.12
CA SER A 290 -39.57 1.40 7.35
C SER A 290 -38.11 1.80 7.13
N TYR A 291 -37.66 1.85 5.87
CA TYR A 291 -36.33 2.30 5.48
C TYR A 291 -36.37 3.79 5.12
N GLY A 292 -35.50 4.58 5.75
CA GLY A 292 -35.40 6.03 5.52
C GLY A 292 -36.68 6.82 5.82
N GLY A 293 -37.67 6.23 6.50
CA GLY A 293 -38.99 6.83 6.72
C GLY A 293 -39.87 6.96 5.48
N ALA A 294 -39.40 6.47 4.32
CA ALA A 294 -40.04 6.67 3.02
C ALA A 294 -40.53 5.37 2.39
N VAL A 295 -39.92 4.23 2.71
CA VAL A 295 -40.24 2.92 2.14
C VAL A 295 -40.65 1.97 3.24
N VAL A 296 -41.88 1.46 3.19
CA VAL A 296 -42.41 0.45 4.10
C VAL A 296 -42.35 -0.91 3.41
N VAL A 297 -41.78 -1.91 4.10
CA VAL A 297 -41.68 -3.29 3.61
C VAL A 297 -42.35 -4.20 4.64
N ASN A 298 -43.42 -4.86 4.21
CA ASN A 298 -44.07 -5.93 4.97
C ASN A 298 -43.43 -7.26 4.60
N TYR A 299 -43.21 -8.13 5.59
CA TYR A 299 -42.51 -9.40 5.38
C TYR A 299 -43.05 -10.54 6.25
N LYS A 300 -42.76 -11.76 5.82
CA LYS A 300 -42.87 -12.98 6.64
C LYS A 300 -41.50 -13.36 7.17
N THR A 301 -41.43 -13.84 8.40
CA THR A 301 -40.16 -14.28 8.99
C THR A 301 -39.94 -15.77 8.75
N TYR A 302 -38.68 -16.16 8.57
CA TYR A 302 -38.26 -17.54 8.42
C TYR A 302 -36.95 -17.76 9.19
N LEU A 303 -36.72 -19.00 9.62
CA LEU A 303 -35.47 -19.41 10.26
C LEU A 303 -34.63 -20.15 9.20
N THR A 304 -33.45 -19.62 8.86
CA THR A 304 -32.58 -20.21 7.83
C THR A 304 -31.13 -19.76 7.99
N THR A 305 -30.22 -20.36 7.23
CA THR A 305 -28.79 -19.99 7.25
C THR A 305 -28.48 -18.88 6.26
N LEU A 306 -27.45 -18.08 6.58
CA LEU A 306 -26.84 -17.11 5.69
C LEU A 306 -25.45 -17.56 5.32
N ASN A 307 -25.13 -17.54 4.03
CA ASN A 307 -23.79 -17.81 3.52
C ASN A 307 -23.18 -16.50 3.00
N PHE A 308 -22.06 -16.09 3.59
CA PHE A 308 -21.36 -14.83 3.29
C PHE A 308 -20.21 -15.00 2.29
N GLY A 309 -20.06 -16.19 1.71
CA GLY A 309 -18.93 -16.57 0.88
C GLY A 309 -17.78 -17.17 1.69
N ASN A 310 -16.76 -17.69 0.99
CA ASN A 310 -15.55 -18.28 1.60
C ASN A 310 -15.80 -19.35 2.69
N GLY A 311 -16.94 -20.05 2.62
CA GLY A 311 -17.34 -21.06 3.62
C GLY A 311 -17.88 -20.49 4.94
N ILE A 312 -18.07 -19.18 5.03
CA ILE A 312 -18.59 -18.50 6.22
C ILE A 312 -20.11 -18.61 6.19
N VAL A 313 -20.65 -19.43 7.10
CA VAL A 313 -22.09 -19.73 7.17
C VAL A 313 -22.58 -19.52 8.61
N SER A 314 -23.70 -18.82 8.76
CA SER A 314 -24.33 -18.63 10.07
C SER A 314 -25.01 -19.91 10.56
N GLN A 315 -25.21 -20.02 11.88
CA GLN A 315 -26.29 -20.84 12.41
C GLN A 315 -27.64 -20.33 11.87
N PRO A 316 -28.70 -21.16 11.89
CA PRO A 316 -30.03 -20.71 11.51
C PRO A 316 -30.43 -19.46 12.29
N THR A 317 -30.78 -18.40 11.57
CA THR A 317 -31.16 -17.09 12.11
C THR A 317 -32.45 -16.58 11.47
N THR A 318 -33.14 -15.68 12.15
CA THR A 318 -34.39 -15.11 11.66
C THR A 318 -34.09 -14.11 10.55
N ILE A 319 -34.73 -14.30 9.40
CA ILE A 319 -34.73 -13.35 8.27
C ILE A 319 -36.16 -13.00 7.90
N GLY A 320 -36.37 -11.81 7.35
CA GLY A 320 -37.62 -11.42 6.73
C GLY A 320 -37.58 -11.66 5.22
N VAL A 321 -38.64 -12.21 4.65
CA VAL A 321 -38.85 -12.24 3.20
C VAL A 321 -40.01 -11.32 2.86
N ALA A 322 -39.73 -10.31 2.03
CA ALA A 322 -40.70 -9.28 1.67
C ALA A 322 -41.93 -9.88 0.99
N THR A 323 -43.10 -9.42 1.38
CA THR A 323 -44.41 -9.80 0.82
C THR A 323 -45.10 -8.66 0.10
N ASP A 324 -44.86 -7.42 0.55
CA ASP A 324 -45.33 -6.19 -0.08
C ASP A 324 -44.39 -5.04 0.29
N ALA A 325 -44.23 -4.07 -0.63
CA ALA A 325 -43.50 -2.84 -0.35
C ALA A 325 -44.18 -1.65 -1.01
N HIS A 326 -44.15 -0.51 -0.33
CA HIS A 326 -44.74 0.73 -0.82
C HIS A 326 -44.02 1.95 -0.23
N TYR A 327 -44.09 3.07 -0.94
CA TYR A 327 -43.72 4.36 -0.38
C TYR A 327 -44.70 4.74 0.73
N SER A 328 -44.27 5.56 1.69
CA SER A 328 -45.14 6.09 2.75
C SER A 328 -46.35 6.88 2.22
N THR A 329 -46.30 7.31 0.95
CA THR A 329 -47.41 7.92 0.21
C THR A 329 -48.42 6.91 -0.34
N GLY A 330 -48.18 5.60 -0.18
CA GLY A 330 -49.05 4.49 -0.58
C GLY A 330 -48.76 3.88 -1.94
N GLN A 331 -47.82 4.44 -2.72
CA GLN A 331 -47.46 3.88 -4.04
C GLN A 331 -46.64 2.60 -3.89
N SER A 332 -47.09 1.50 -4.52
CA SER A 332 -46.40 0.21 -4.50
C SER A 332 -45.01 0.25 -5.17
N ILE A 333 -44.10 -0.54 -4.61
CA ILE A 333 -42.73 -0.75 -5.08
C ILE A 333 -42.60 -2.22 -5.48
N PRO A 334 -42.13 -2.53 -6.70
CA PRO A 334 -41.85 -3.91 -7.09
C PRO A 334 -40.83 -4.56 -6.12
N LEU A 335 -41.16 -5.73 -5.57
CA LEU A 335 -40.24 -6.43 -4.66
C LEU A 335 -38.88 -6.74 -5.33
N SER A 336 -38.88 -6.91 -6.66
CA SER A 336 -37.66 -7.17 -7.43
C SER A 336 -36.65 -6.02 -7.42
N SER A 337 -37.11 -4.78 -7.16
CA SER A 337 -36.25 -3.58 -7.11
C SER A 337 -35.84 -3.19 -5.69
N LEU A 338 -36.23 -3.97 -4.67
CA LEU A 338 -35.85 -3.67 -3.30
C LEU A 338 -34.36 -3.94 -3.06
N THR A 339 -33.69 -2.93 -2.50
CA THR A 339 -32.36 -3.08 -1.91
C THR A 339 -32.49 -3.83 -0.58
N ALA A 340 -31.63 -4.83 -0.36
CA ALA A 340 -31.54 -5.54 0.90
C ALA A 340 -30.39 -4.96 1.74
N TYR A 341 -30.68 -4.68 3.01
CA TYR A 341 -29.73 -4.17 3.98
C TYR A 341 -29.37 -5.28 4.96
N LEU A 342 -28.09 -5.62 5.02
CA LEU A 342 -27.54 -6.59 5.95
C LEU A 342 -27.15 -5.88 7.24
N GLY A 343 -28.07 -5.88 8.19
CA GLY A 343 -27.91 -5.24 9.48
C GLY A 343 -26.85 -5.93 10.33
N VAL A 344 -25.69 -5.29 10.45
CA VAL A 344 -24.53 -5.73 11.26
C VAL A 344 -24.34 -4.88 12.53
N GLY A 345 -25.12 -3.81 12.68
CA GLY A 345 -25.10 -2.97 13.87
C GLY A 345 -25.84 -3.64 15.04
N PRO A 346 -25.27 -3.68 16.24
CA PRO A 346 -26.06 -3.86 17.47
C PRO A 346 -26.97 -2.64 17.72
N ASN A 347 -27.76 -2.64 18.81
CA ASN A 347 -28.46 -1.45 19.33
C ASN A 347 -29.34 -0.60 18.38
N ASN A 348 -29.76 -1.14 17.23
CA ASN A 348 -30.77 -0.50 16.39
C ASN A 348 -32.15 -1.12 16.54
N ASP A 349 -32.23 -2.42 16.85
CA ASP A 349 -33.46 -3.21 17.02
C ASP A 349 -34.37 -3.34 15.78
N TYR A 350 -33.92 -2.89 14.61
CA TYR A 350 -34.69 -2.94 13.35
C TYR A 350 -33.86 -3.47 12.17
N PRO A 351 -34.44 -4.32 11.29
CA PRO A 351 -35.76 -4.94 11.41
C PRO A 351 -35.89 -5.99 12.54
N PHE A 352 -34.78 -6.45 13.11
CA PHE A 352 -34.73 -7.49 14.15
C PHE A 352 -33.86 -7.04 15.34
N PRO A 353 -34.04 -7.62 16.54
CA PRO A 353 -33.32 -7.20 17.75
C PRO A 353 -31.81 -7.53 17.77
N ALA A 354 -31.31 -8.29 16.81
CA ALA A 354 -29.91 -8.72 16.78
C ALA A 354 -29.30 -8.58 15.39
N PRO A 355 -28.01 -8.20 15.28
CA PRO A 355 -27.31 -8.18 14.01
C PRO A 355 -27.14 -9.60 13.45
N VAL A 356 -27.05 -9.72 12.13
CA VAL A 356 -26.88 -11.04 11.49
C VAL A 356 -25.58 -11.75 11.90
N THR A 357 -24.57 -10.97 12.29
CA THR A 357 -23.26 -11.47 12.71
C THR A 357 -23.33 -12.24 14.02
N ALA A 358 -24.31 -11.95 14.88
CA ALA A 358 -24.49 -12.65 16.16
C ALA A 358 -24.82 -14.15 15.98
N ALA A 359 -25.28 -14.56 14.79
CA ALA A 359 -25.55 -15.95 14.46
C ALA A 359 -24.33 -16.71 13.91
N LEU A 360 -23.17 -16.06 13.75
CA LEU A 360 -21.94 -16.72 13.31
C LEU A 360 -21.34 -17.59 14.43
N PRO A 361 -20.64 -18.70 14.10
CA PRO A 361 -20.12 -19.61 15.11
C PRO A 361 -18.86 -19.09 15.82
N GLY A 362 -18.72 -19.42 17.10
CA GLY A 362 -17.51 -19.17 17.88
C GLY A 362 -17.16 -17.69 17.96
N THR A 363 -15.88 -17.35 17.84
CA THR A 363 -15.43 -15.95 17.89
C THR A 363 -15.81 -15.15 16.64
N MET A 364 -16.35 -15.77 15.58
CA MET A 364 -16.79 -15.01 14.40
C MET A 364 -18.00 -14.10 14.69
N SER A 365 -18.74 -14.33 15.78
CA SER A 365 -19.83 -13.45 16.20
C SER A 365 -19.37 -12.18 16.92
N ASP A 366 -18.10 -12.10 17.33
CA ASP A 366 -17.58 -11.00 18.15
C ASP A 366 -17.80 -9.65 17.47
N GLY A 367 -17.69 -9.57 16.15
CA GLY A 367 -17.92 -8.34 15.42
C GLY A 367 -17.59 -8.47 13.94
N VAL A 368 -17.52 -7.34 13.27
CA VAL A 368 -17.17 -7.27 11.85
C VAL A 368 -16.36 -6.03 11.53
N LEU A 369 -15.22 -6.22 10.87
CA LEU A 369 -14.42 -5.16 10.27
C LEU A 369 -14.90 -4.90 8.85
N ILE A 370 -15.38 -3.69 8.60
CA ILE A 370 -15.70 -3.17 7.27
C ILE A 370 -14.48 -2.39 6.78
N ASN A 371 -13.71 -2.99 5.86
CA ASN A 371 -12.56 -2.35 5.23
C ASN A 371 -12.79 -2.21 3.72
N LEU A 372 -13.66 -1.28 3.36
CA LEU A 372 -13.98 -0.99 1.97
C LEU A 372 -12.78 -0.49 1.14
N PRO A 373 -11.83 0.31 1.70
CA PRO A 373 -10.59 0.67 1.00
C PRO A 373 -9.74 -0.54 0.56
N ARG A 374 -9.83 -1.65 1.29
CA ARG A 374 -9.20 -2.93 0.92
C ARG A 374 -10.15 -3.89 0.19
N GLY A 375 -11.45 -3.60 0.12
CA GLY A 375 -12.45 -4.53 -0.44
C GLY A 375 -12.68 -5.77 0.41
N LEU A 376 -12.50 -5.65 1.73
CA LEU A 376 -12.59 -6.78 2.66
C LEU A 376 -13.62 -6.52 3.75
N LEU A 377 -14.38 -7.57 4.05
CA LEU A 377 -15.19 -7.68 5.25
C LEU A 377 -14.64 -8.86 6.06
N GLN A 378 -14.34 -8.62 7.33
CA GLN A 378 -13.72 -9.64 8.18
C GLN A 378 -14.50 -9.83 9.47
N PHE A 379 -14.91 -11.07 9.75
CA PHE A 379 -15.70 -11.42 10.93
C PHE A 379 -14.82 -11.84 12.11
N GLY A 380 -15.34 -11.62 13.31
CA GLY A 380 -14.73 -12.01 14.58
C GLY A 380 -13.88 -10.92 15.22
N PRO A 381 -12.86 -11.26 16.03
CA PRO A 381 -12.09 -10.27 16.79
C PRO A 381 -11.46 -9.22 15.87
N ASN A 382 -11.40 -7.96 16.34
CA ASN A 382 -10.80 -6.88 15.58
C ASN A 382 -9.32 -7.23 15.22
N PRO A 383 -9.00 -7.36 13.92
CA PRO A 383 -7.66 -7.76 13.49
C PRO A 383 -6.70 -6.57 13.37
N LEU A 384 -7.18 -5.34 13.47
CA LEU A 384 -6.38 -4.13 13.27
C LEU A 384 -6.14 -3.38 14.59
N PRO A 385 -5.06 -2.60 14.68
CA PRO A 385 -4.83 -1.69 15.80
C PRO A 385 -5.90 -0.59 15.80
N PRO A 386 -6.62 -0.39 16.93
CA PRO A 386 -7.60 0.68 17.04
C PRO A 386 -6.89 2.03 17.11
N ILE A 387 -7.42 3.02 16.37
CA ILE A 387 -7.08 4.44 16.55
C ILE A 387 -7.99 5.04 17.62
N LEU A 388 -9.28 4.68 17.58
CA LEU A 388 -10.29 5.27 18.44
C LEU A 388 -11.54 4.40 18.54
N ASP A 389 -12.11 4.35 19.75
CA ASP A 389 -13.37 3.68 20.04
C ASP A 389 -14.47 4.69 20.36
N ILE A 390 -15.66 4.41 19.86
CA ILE A 390 -16.87 5.19 20.09
C ILE A 390 -17.93 4.26 20.66
N ASN A 391 -18.40 4.58 21.86
CA ASN A 391 -19.47 3.80 22.50
C ASN A 391 -20.76 3.92 21.68
N GLY A 392 -21.37 2.77 21.41
CA GLY A 392 -22.55 2.65 20.58
C GLY A 392 -22.24 2.31 19.13
N SER A 393 -23.07 1.44 18.57
CA SER A 393 -23.20 1.24 17.14
C SER A 393 -24.66 0.90 16.86
N PRO A 394 -25.37 1.61 15.96
CA PRO A 394 -24.92 2.80 15.23
C PRO A 394 -25.02 4.10 16.04
N ARG A 395 -25.77 4.11 17.16
CA ARG A 395 -26.16 5.34 17.86
C ARG A 395 -25.07 5.84 18.79
N THR A 396 -24.59 7.06 18.57
CA THR A 396 -23.60 7.70 19.44
C THR A 396 -23.73 9.24 19.42
N VAL A 397 -22.82 9.95 20.09
CA VAL A 397 -22.80 11.41 20.17
C VAL A 397 -21.43 11.93 19.73
N VAL A 398 -21.45 12.88 18.81
CA VAL A 398 -20.26 13.47 18.21
C VAL A 398 -20.35 14.99 18.20
N GLN A 399 -19.22 15.65 17.94
CA GLN A 399 -19.20 17.06 17.57
C GLN A 399 -19.06 17.18 16.06
N VAL A 400 -19.92 17.99 15.44
CA VAL A 400 -19.90 18.27 14.01
C VAL A 400 -19.64 19.74 13.78
N GLN A 401 -18.66 20.01 12.93
CA GLN A 401 -18.33 21.35 12.47
C GLN A 401 -18.58 21.43 10.96
N ILE A 402 -19.40 22.39 10.55
CA ILE A 402 -19.64 22.70 9.14
C ILE A 402 -18.77 23.90 8.74
N ASN A 403 -17.93 23.71 7.73
CA ASN A 403 -16.90 24.66 7.29
C ASN A 403 -16.06 25.14 8.49
N ASN A 404 -15.98 26.46 8.68
CA ASN A 404 -15.28 27.08 9.82
C ASN A 404 -16.26 27.50 10.94
N GLY A 405 -17.46 26.91 10.98
CA GLY A 405 -18.47 27.18 12.00
C GLY A 405 -18.04 26.72 13.39
N MET A 406 -18.85 27.01 14.41
CA MET A 406 -18.65 26.44 15.75
C MET A 406 -19.03 24.94 15.74
N PRO A 407 -18.19 24.04 16.27
CA PRO A 407 -18.58 22.64 16.48
C PRO A 407 -19.83 22.55 17.38
N GLN A 408 -20.79 21.72 16.98
CA GLN A 408 -22.00 21.45 17.76
C GLN A 408 -22.11 19.97 18.11
N THR A 409 -22.50 19.67 19.34
CA THR A 409 -22.76 18.30 19.80
C THR A 409 -24.09 17.81 19.23
N VAL A 410 -24.07 16.68 18.52
CA VAL A 410 -25.25 16.08 17.89
C VAL A 410 -25.30 14.57 18.13
N GLY A 411 -26.52 14.03 18.28
CA GLY A 411 -26.76 12.60 18.22
C GLY A 411 -26.62 12.11 16.78
N THR A 412 -25.83 11.05 16.58
CA THR A 412 -25.52 10.50 15.27
C THR A 412 -25.83 9.02 15.13
N PHE A 413 -26.16 8.61 13.90
CA PHE A 413 -25.98 7.25 13.41
C PHE A 413 -24.65 7.15 12.67
N PHE A 414 -23.78 6.25 13.12
CA PHE A 414 -22.56 5.87 12.41
C PHE A 414 -22.89 4.67 11.51
N ASP A 415 -23.23 4.96 10.27
CA ASP A 415 -24.11 4.12 9.46
C ASP A 415 -23.55 3.89 8.05
N SER A 416 -23.03 2.68 7.79
CA SER A 416 -22.51 2.27 6.49
C SER A 416 -23.59 2.08 5.43
N GLY A 417 -24.84 1.84 5.84
CA GLY A 417 -26.02 1.72 4.98
C GLY A 417 -26.70 3.05 4.68
N GLY A 418 -26.37 4.12 5.41
CA GLY A 418 -26.95 5.46 5.31
C GLY A 418 -26.63 6.25 4.03
N GLU A 419 -26.06 5.60 3.01
CA GLU A 419 -25.73 6.14 1.69
C GLU A 419 -24.99 7.49 1.76
N LEU A 420 -25.61 8.58 1.29
CA LEU A 420 -25.03 9.92 1.23
C LEU A 420 -24.95 10.63 2.59
N GLY A 421 -25.58 10.08 3.63
CA GLY A 421 -25.65 10.69 4.95
C GLY A 421 -26.70 11.82 5.05
N ALA A 422 -26.86 12.33 6.27
CA ALA A 422 -27.85 13.35 6.61
C ALA A 422 -27.32 14.34 7.63
N VAL A 423 -27.64 15.62 7.45
CA VAL A 423 -27.23 16.72 8.32
C VAL A 423 -28.46 17.44 8.87
N PRO A 424 -28.63 17.57 10.21
CA PRO A 424 -29.74 18.32 10.77
C PRO A 424 -29.69 19.80 10.39
N GLN A 425 -30.85 20.37 10.11
CA GLN A 425 -31.00 21.78 9.72
C GLN A 425 -30.39 22.75 10.73
N SER A 426 -30.30 22.40 12.02
CA SER A 426 -29.64 23.21 13.06
C SER A 426 -28.16 23.49 12.78
N LEU A 427 -27.46 22.59 12.07
CA LEU A 427 -26.07 22.77 11.66
C LEU A 427 -25.94 23.68 10.43
N VAL A 428 -27.02 23.80 9.64
CA VAL A 428 -27.06 24.52 8.37
C VAL A 428 -28.36 25.34 8.24
N PRO A 429 -28.61 26.33 9.12
CA PRO A 429 -29.90 27.00 9.23
C PRO A 429 -30.34 27.75 7.96
N GLY A 430 -29.41 28.04 7.05
CA GLY A 430 -29.69 28.66 5.75
C GLY A 430 -30.17 27.71 4.66
N LEU A 431 -30.23 26.40 4.92
CA LEU A 431 -30.67 25.38 3.96
C LEU A 431 -32.01 24.76 4.39
N ALA A 432 -32.91 24.58 3.43
CA ALA A 432 -34.20 23.95 3.68
C ALA A 432 -34.06 22.42 3.83
N ILE A 433 -34.94 21.81 4.64
CA ILE A 433 -35.05 20.35 4.75
C ILE A 433 -35.37 19.76 3.37
N GLY A 434 -34.75 18.63 3.05
CA GLY A 434 -34.86 17.95 1.75
C GLY A 434 -33.85 18.42 0.70
N ASN A 435 -33.15 19.53 0.94
CA ASN A 435 -32.06 19.97 0.06
C ASN A 435 -30.75 19.21 0.36
N HIS A 436 -29.83 19.27 -0.59
CA HIS A 436 -28.46 18.77 -0.43
C HIS A 436 -27.51 19.86 0.06
N LEU A 437 -26.44 19.45 0.75
CA LEU A 437 -25.33 20.35 1.04
C LEU A 437 -24.63 20.82 -0.25
N PRO A 438 -24.19 22.09 -0.35
CA PRO A 438 -23.44 22.55 -1.51
C PRO A 438 -22.07 21.85 -1.64
N ALA A 439 -21.66 21.58 -2.88
CA ALA A 439 -20.30 21.12 -3.16
C ALA A 439 -19.25 22.11 -2.63
N GLY A 440 -18.16 21.59 -2.08
CA GLY A 440 -17.13 22.36 -1.38
C GLY A 440 -17.41 22.58 0.12
N THR A 441 -18.59 22.22 0.62
CA THR A 441 -18.86 22.23 2.07
C THR A 441 -17.95 21.23 2.76
N VAL A 442 -17.26 21.65 3.82
CA VAL A 442 -16.42 20.76 4.64
C VAL A 442 -17.20 20.35 5.89
N ILE A 443 -17.27 19.05 6.18
CA ILE A 443 -17.86 18.49 7.38
C ILE A 443 -16.72 17.86 8.17
N THR A 444 -16.42 18.40 9.34
CA THR A 444 -15.44 17.81 10.25
C THR A 444 -16.20 17.19 11.41
N VAL A 445 -15.96 15.90 11.66
CA VAL A 445 -16.58 15.17 12.76
C VAL A 445 -15.52 14.73 13.75
N THR A 446 -15.74 15.05 15.03
CA THR A 446 -14.86 14.69 16.13
C THR A 446 -15.67 13.98 17.22
N THR A 447 -14.98 13.31 18.15
CA THR A 447 -15.58 12.94 19.43
C THR A 447 -16.00 14.19 20.22
N ILE A 448 -16.80 14.00 21.28
CA ILE A 448 -17.17 15.07 22.21
C ILE A 448 -15.96 15.71 22.91
N ASN A 449 -14.81 15.02 22.93
CA ASN A 449 -13.56 15.51 23.51
C ASN A 449 -12.61 16.13 22.47
N GLY A 450 -13.08 16.32 21.22
CA GLY A 450 -12.32 16.97 20.15
C GLY A 450 -11.34 16.08 19.40
N VAL A 451 -11.41 14.75 19.54
CA VAL A 451 -10.55 13.83 18.77
C VAL A 451 -11.13 13.65 17.36
N PRO A 452 -10.37 13.88 16.27
CA PRO A 452 -10.87 13.72 14.90
C PRO A 452 -11.35 12.31 14.58
N LEU A 453 -12.53 12.19 13.97
CA LEU A 453 -13.05 10.94 13.37
C LEU A 453 -12.79 10.92 11.88
N TYR A 454 -13.35 11.89 11.16
CA TYR A 454 -13.18 12.06 9.72
C TYR A 454 -13.49 13.49 9.30
N THR A 455 -12.98 13.84 8.12
CA THR A 455 -13.34 15.08 7.41
C THR A 455 -13.85 14.72 6.02
N GLN A 456 -15.02 15.24 5.66
CA GLN A 456 -15.61 15.12 4.34
C GLN A 456 -15.62 16.47 3.64
N THR A 457 -15.11 16.53 2.42
CA THR A 457 -15.40 17.65 1.51
C THR A 457 -16.52 17.20 0.58
N VAL A 458 -17.67 17.85 0.68
CA VAL A 458 -18.87 17.54 -0.11
C VAL A 458 -18.59 17.76 -1.59
N THR A 459 -18.98 16.80 -2.42
CA THR A 459 -18.87 16.87 -3.89
C THR A 459 -20.27 16.83 -4.50
N ALA A 460 -20.36 17.06 -5.82
CA ALA A 460 -21.64 17.00 -6.53
C ALA A 460 -22.31 15.61 -6.45
N THR A 461 -21.53 14.54 -6.27
CA THR A 461 -22.01 13.15 -6.23
C THR A 461 -22.02 12.55 -4.83
N GLN A 462 -21.35 13.17 -3.86
CA GLN A 462 -21.31 12.75 -2.45
C GLN A 462 -21.76 13.91 -1.56
N THR A 463 -23.08 14.11 -1.50
CA THR A 463 -23.68 15.22 -0.78
C THR A 463 -24.79 14.78 0.17
N PRO A 464 -24.57 14.89 1.50
CA PRO A 464 -25.59 14.64 2.49
C PRO A 464 -26.86 15.48 2.28
N PHE A 465 -28.01 14.92 2.70
CA PHE A 465 -29.29 15.62 2.72
C PHE A 465 -29.48 16.42 4.00
N VAL A 466 -30.17 17.54 3.93
CA VAL A 466 -30.60 18.31 5.09
C VAL A 466 -31.88 17.72 5.64
N VAL A 467 -31.88 17.33 6.91
CA VAL A 467 -33.03 16.73 7.61
C VAL A 467 -33.50 17.61 8.78
N GLY A 468 -34.66 17.26 9.35
CA GLY A 468 -35.17 17.94 10.53
C GLY A 468 -34.20 17.87 11.72
N SER A 469 -34.11 18.96 12.47
CA SER A 469 -33.27 19.04 13.67
C SER A 469 -33.74 18.09 14.77
N ALA A 470 -32.83 17.76 15.69
CA ALA A 470 -33.13 16.90 16.83
C ALA A 470 -34.27 17.47 17.68
N THR A 471 -35.12 16.59 18.19
CA THR A 471 -36.20 16.90 19.14
C THR A 471 -36.11 15.98 20.35
N ALA A 472 -36.89 16.25 21.40
CA ALA A 472 -36.92 15.39 22.60
C ALA A 472 -37.26 13.91 22.29
N ASN A 473 -38.05 13.66 21.24
CA ASN A 473 -38.48 12.31 20.83
C ASN A 473 -37.69 11.75 19.64
N ASN A 474 -36.79 12.55 19.04
CA ASN A 474 -35.96 12.14 17.92
C ASN A 474 -34.59 12.80 18.04
N TYR A 475 -33.70 12.18 18.82
CA TYR A 475 -32.42 12.76 19.20
C TYR A 475 -31.30 12.51 18.16
N TYR A 476 -31.31 11.33 17.52
CA TYR A 476 -30.30 10.93 16.55
C TYR A 476 -30.78 11.28 15.15
N VAL A 477 -30.21 12.33 14.56
CA VAL A 477 -30.65 12.88 13.27
C VAL A 477 -29.49 13.17 12.32
N PHE A 478 -28.26 13.28 12.83
CA PHE A 478 -27.08 13.25 11.98
C PHE A 478 -26.82 11.81 11.56
N ASN A 479 -26.54 11.58 10.28
CA ASN A 479 -26.16 10.27 9.76
C ASN A 479 -24.88 10.46 8.96
N THR A 480 -23.84 9.71 9.30
CA THR A 480 -22.53 9.81 8.63
C THR A 480 -22.58 9.40 7.16
N GLY A 481 -23.56 8.57 6.79
CA GLY A 481 -23.58 7.82 5.56
C GLY A 481 -22.37 6.89 5.45
N SER A 482 -22.17 6.38 4.24
CA SER A 482 -21.07 5.46 3.94
C SER A 482 -19.70 6.13 3.78
N TYR A 483 -19.63 7.47 3.83
CA TYR A 483 -18.38 8.20 3.60
C TYR A 483 -17.22 7.73 4.50
N PRO A 484 -17.32 7.69 5.85
CA PRO A 484 -16.21 7.21 6.68
C PRO A 484 -15.79 5.79 6.34
N PHE A 485 -16.74 4.89 6.08
CA PHE A 485 -16.48 3.49 5.70
C PHE A 485 -15.80 3.36 4.33
N SER A 486 -15.99 4.32 3.43
CA SER A 486 -15.32 4.35 2.13
C SER A 486 -13.86 4.80 2.20
N GLN A 487 -13.47 5.43 3.31
CA GLN A 487 -12.13 6.01 3.50
C GLN A 487 -11.31 5.26 4.54
N LEU A 488 -11.96 4.65 5.54
CA LEU A 488 -11.33 4.09 6.72
C LEU A 488 -11.82 2.67 6.99
N PRO A 489 -10.96 1.80 7.55
CA PRO A 489 -11.42 0.56 8.18
C PRO A 489 -12.20 0.89 9.46
N VAL A 490 -13.41 0.35 9.56
CA VAL A 490 -14.29 0.54 10.72
C VAL A 490 -14.76 -0.81 11.24
N TYR A 491 -14.46 -1.10 12.50
CA TYR A 491 -14.89 -2.31 13.18
C TYR A 491 -16.15 -2.07 14.02
N ILE A 492 -17.12 -2.95 13.87
CA ILE A 492 -18.37 -2.96 14.63
C ILE A 492 -18.29 -4.12 15.63
N TRP A 493 -18.17 -3.78 16.91
CA TRP A 493 -18.03 -4.73 18.00
C TRP A 493 -19.40 -5.07 18.61
N ASN A 494 -19.72 -6.37 18.68
CA ASN A 494 -20.88 -6.91 19.40
C ASN A 494 -20.52 -7.26 20.85
N ASN A 495 -19.79 -6.38 21.55
CA ASN A 495 -19.29 -6.65 22.92
C ASN A 495 -20.40 -6.66 23.98
N ASP A 496 -21.49 -5.94 23.73
CA ASP A 496 -22.63 -5.79 24.62
C ASP A 496 -23.88 -5.38 23.79
N PRO A 497 -25.06 -5.18 24.41
CA PRO A 497 -26.27 -4.80 23.67
C PRO A 497 -26.19 -3.44 22.96
N VAL A 498 -25.30 -2.54 23.39
CA VAL A 498 -25.10 -1.19 22.85
C VAL A 498 -24.07 -1.19 21.72
N GLY A 499 -23.08 -2.07 21.82
CA GLY A 499 -21.98 -2.23 20.89
C GLY A 499 -20.97 -1.09 20.92
N THR A 500 -19.90 -1.26 20.13
CA THR A 500 -18.83 -0.25 19.99
C THR A 500 -18.46 -0.10 18.53
N THR A 501 -18.33 1.14 18.06
CA THR A 501 -17.78 1.47 16.74
C THR A 501 -16.32 1.85 16.90
N ILE A 502 -15.42 1.17 16.21
CA ILE A 502 -13.97 1.38 16.31
C ILE A 502 -13.44 1.82 14.95
N ILE A 503 -12.65 2.90 14.92
CA ILE A 503 -11.91 3.33 13.74
C ILE A 503 -10.49 2.77 13.88
N ASP A 504 -10.07 1.99 12.88
CA ASP A 504 -8.79 1.29 12.91
C ASP A 504 -7.73 1.96 12.04
N GLN A 505 -6.47 1.58 12.28
CA GLN A 505 -5.37 1.95 11.40
C GLN A 505 -5.32 1.04 10.17
N GLN A 506 -5.32 1.66 8.98
CA GLN A 506 -5.06 0.94 7.74
C GLN A 506 -3.59 0.47 7.71
N ILE A 507 -3.38 -0.84 7.59
CA ILE A 507 -2.07 -1.48 7.38
C ILE A 507 -1.88 -1.80 5.90
#